data_AF-A0A484ZFF5-F1
#
_entry.id   AF-A0A484ZFF5-F1
#
_cell.length_a   1.000
_cell.length_b   1.000
_cell.length_c   1.000
_cell.angle_alpha   90.00
_cell.angle_beta   90.00
_cell.angle_gamma   90.00
#
_symmetry.space_group_name_H-M   'P 1'
#
loop_
_entity.id
_entity.type
_entity.pdbx_description
1 polymer ?
#
loop_
_entity_poly.entity_id
_entity_poly.type
_entity_poly.pdbx_seq_one_letter_code
_entity_poly.pdbx_strand_id
1 'polypeptide(L)'
;MSAIPVNDSAWAKLVKSNIFIEFIDTTLRGCSQVMFQSNPLTGLLFFVAIFIGAYTEGIPAVAFGCLLGTAISTFVAYVSIDDRKSLRAGLFGYNGCLLGAALPTFLATSPVMWACLVLGAIVTVIATISLADFLKNWKVAALTAPFVLTTWVILLASYSFSGVMGAHLPAPALPHEFVPTVNSVFDSISMLDAMFNGVSQVFFI
;
A
#
# COMPACT_ATOMS: atom_id res chain seq x y z
N MET A 1 -20.47 -34.67 -12.01
CA MET A 1 -20.31 -33.80 -10.81
C MET A 1 -21.08 -32.52 -11.07
N SER A 2 -22.27 -32.37 -10.48
CA SER A 2 -23.04 -31.13 -10.57
C SER A 2 -22.38 -30.07 -9.70
N ALA A 3 -21.96 -28.95 -10.29
CA ALA A 3 -21.51 -27.79 -9.52
C ALA A 3 -22.66 -27.33 -8.62
N ILE A 4 -22.45 -27.33 -7.30
CA ILE A 4 -23.37 -26.73 -6.35
C ILE A 4 -23.48 -25.25 -6.72
N PRO A 5 -24.68 -24.69 -6.95
CA PRO A 5 -24.81 -23.27 -7.24
C PRO A 5 -24.37 -22.50 -6.01
N VAL A 6 -23.19 -21.87 -6.08
CA VAL A 6 -22.75 -20.92 -5.05
C VAL A 6 -23.73 -19.76 -5.12
N ASN A 7 -24.58 -19.62 -4.11
CA ASN A 7 -25.46 -18.46 -4.01
C ASN A 7 -24.58 -17.22 -3.80
N ASP A 8 -24.44 -16.41 -4.83
CA ASP A 8 -23.71 -15.14 -4.75
C ASP A 8 -24.27 -14.31 -3.57
N SER A 9 -23.37 -13.78 -2.74
CA SER A 9 -23.75 -12.86 -1.66
C SER A 9 -24.44 -11.62 -2.25
N ALA A 10 -25.25 -10.93 -1.44
CA ALA A 10 -25.90 -9.69 -1.87
C ALA A 10 -24.88 -8.66 -2.39
N TRP A 11 -23.72 -8.57 -1.74
CA TRP A 11 -22.59 -7.74 -2.18
C TRP A 11 -22.07 -8.16 -3.56
N ALA A 12 -21.83 -9.46 -3.80
CA ALA A 12 -21.35 -9.93 -5.09
C ALA A 12 -22.33 -9.64 -6.24
N LYS A 13 -23.64 -9.69 -5.96
CA LYS A 13 -24.69 -9.30 -6.94
C LYS A 13 -24.62 -7.80 -7.25
N LEU A 14 -24.45 -6.95 -6.23
CA LEU A 14 -24.30 -5.50 -6.41
C LEU A 14 -23.04 -5.15 -7.21
N VAL A 15 -21.91 -5.77 -6.89
CA VAL A 15 -20.65 -5.60 -7.63
C VAL A 15 -20.81 -5.92 -9.11
N LYS A 16 -21.48 -7.04 -9.45
CA LYS A 16 -21.75 -7.43 -10.85
C LYS A 16 -22.70 -6.48 -11.57
N SER A 17 -23.51 -5.72 -10.85
CA SER A 17 -24.54 -4.84 -11.44
C SER A 17 -24.03 -3.46 -11.83
N ASN A 18 -22.92 -2.98 -11.25
CA ASN A 18 -22.46 -1.61 -11.42
C ASN A 18 -20.93 -1.50 -11.38
N ILE A 19 -20.35 -0.95 -12.45
CA ILE A 19 -18.89 -0.77 -12.58
C ILE A 19 -18.27 0.11 -11.49
N PHE A 20 -19.01 1.09 -10.99
CA PHE A 20 -18.56 1.95 -9.90
C PHE A 20 -18.46 1.17 -8.58
N ILE A 21 -19.42 0.29 -8.31
CA ILE A 21 -19.38 -0.58 -7.13
C ILE A 21 -18.24 -1.60 -7.26
N GLU A 22 -18.02 -2.14 -8.47
CA GLU A 22 -16.87 -3.01 -8.75
C GLU A 22 -15.54 -2.30 -8.55
N PHE A 23 -15.43 -1.04 -8.96
CA PHE A 23 -14.23 -0.23 -8.74
C PHE A 23 -13.95 -0.03 -7.24
N ILE A 24 -15.00 0.27 -6.45
CA ILE A 24 -14.89 0.38 -4.98
C ILE A 24 -14.48 -0.97 -4.38
N ASP A 25 -15.14 -2.06 -4.74
CA ASP A 25 -14.80 -3.42 -4.26
C ASP A 25 -13.35 -3.76 -4.56
N THR A 26 -12.90 -3.47 -5.79
CA THR A 26 -11.53 -3.73 -6.24
C THR A 26 -10.52 -2.86 -5.50
N THR A 27 -10.83 -1.59 -5.24
CA THR A 27 -9.98 -0.67 -4.48
C THR A 27 -9.86 -1.14 -3.02
N LEU A 28 -10.96 -1.54 -2.39
CA LEU A 28 -10.95 -2.12 -1.04
C LEU A 28 -10.10 -3.40 -0.99
N ARG A 29 -10.29 -4.31 -1.95
CA ARG A 29 -9.45 -5.51 -2.09
C ARG A 29 -7.98 -5.15 -2.32
N GLY A 30 -7.71 -4.06 -3.06
CA GLY A 30 -6.38 -3.53 -3.25
C GLY A 30 -5.70 -3.17 -1.93
N CYS A 31 -6.39 -2.52 -1.01
CA CYS A 31 -5.86 -2.24 0.33
C CYS A 31 -5.62 -3.53 1.14
N SER A 32 -6.57 -4.46 1.15
CA SER A 32 -6.43 -5.70 1.93
C SER A 32 -5.32 -6.63 1.40
N GLN A 33 -4.98 -6.53 0.11
CA GLN A 33 -3.92 -7.32 -0.51
C GLN A 33 -2.52 -6.94 -0.03
N VAL A 34 -2.34 -5.81 0.67
CA VAL A 34 -1.09 -5.50 1.37
C VAL A 34 -0.71 -6.63 2.35
N MET A 35 -1.72 -7.26 2.97
CA MET A 35 -1.55 -8.43 3.85
C MET A 35 -2.04 -9.74 3.18
N PHE A 36 -2.02 -9.78 1.85
CA PHE A 36 -2.43 -10.93 1.02
C PHE A 36 -3.88 -11.38 1.21
N GLN A 37 -4.76 -10.47 1.64
CA GLN A 37 -6.18 -10.73 1.79
C GLN A 37 -6.93 -10.20 0.56
N SER A 38 -7.69 -11.04 -0.15
CA SER A 38 -8.62 -10.56 -1.20
C SER A 38 -10.04 -10.45 -0.62
N ASN A 39 -10.24 -9.50 0.28
CA ASN A 39 -11.53 -9.29 0.96
C ASN A 39 -11.83 -7.79 1.11
N PRO A 40 -12.92 -7.28 0.51
CA PRO A 40 -13.25 -5.85 0.54
C PRO A 40 -13.60 -5.35 1.94
N LEU A 41 -14.18 -6.19 2.80
CA LEU A 41 -14.47 -5.81 4.18
C LEU A 41 -13.18 -5.65 4.99
N THR A 42 -12.21 -6.55 4.81
CA THR A 42 -10.87 -6.40 5.40
C THR A 42 -10.22 -5.09 4.95
N GLY A 43 -10.33 -4.75 3.66
CA GLY A 43 -9.77 -3.51 3.12
C GLY A 43 -10.44 -2.27 3.69
N LEU A 44 -11.76 -2.30 3.87
CA LEU A 44 -12.49 -1.22 4.55
C LEU A 44 -12.01 -1.04 5.99
N LEU A 45 -11.86 -2.14 6.74
CA LEU A 45 -11.36 -2.09 8.11
C LEU A 45 -9.92 -1.57 8.18
N PHE A 46 -9.06 -1.95 7.24
CA PHE A 46 -7.69 -1.42 7.13
C PHE A 46 -7.71 0.08 6.85
N PHE A 47 -8.49 0.56 5.88
CA PHE A 47 -8.61 1.99 5.65
C PHE A 47 -9.08 2.73 6.90
N VAL A 48 -10.14 2.27 7.57
CA VAL A 48 -10.62 2.89 8.81
C VAL A 48 -9.52 2.93 9.88
N ALA A 49 -8.78 1.84 10.07
CA ALA A 49 -7.67 1.79 11.03
C ALA A 49 -6.53 2.74 10.66
N ILE A 50 -6.15 2.82 9.37
CA ILE A 50 -5.13 3.75 8.87
C ILE A 50 -5.59 5.20 9.06
N PHE A 51 -6.86 5.52 8.81
CA PHE A 51 -7.41 6.85 9.07
C PHE A 51 -7.36 7.20 10.55
N ILE A 52 -7.71 6.27 11.44
CA ILE A 52 -7.61 6.51 12.89
C ILE A 52 -6.13 6.73 13.27
N GLY A 53 -5.24 5.80 12.89
CA GLY A 53 -3.81 5.85 13.19
C GLY A 53 -3.11 7.10 12.70
N ALA A 54 -3.31 7.46 11.43
CA ALA A 54 -2.67 8.62 10.82
C ALA A 54 -3.10 9.94 11.48
N TYR A 55 -4.36 10.03 11.91
CA TYR A 55 -4.83 11.20 12.66
C TYR A 55 -4.30 11.22 14.10
N THR A 56 -4.18 10.05 14.75
CA THR A 56 -3.59 9.97 16.09
C THR A 56 -2.10 10.32 16.10
N GLU A 57 -1.37 10.00 15.03
CA GLU A 57 0.05 10.36 14.86
C GLU A 57 0.27 11.79 14.34
N GLY A 58 -0.80 12.49 13.95
CA GLY A 58 -0.72 13.85 13.42
C GLY A 58 -0.27 13.97 11.97
N ILE A 59 -0.32 12.87 11.19
CA ILE A 59 0.09 12.81 9.78
C ILE A 59 -1.07 12.32 8.89
N PRO A 60 -2.22 13.04 8.84
CA PRO A 60 -3.41 12.58 8.12
C PRO A 60 -3.20 12.37 6.61
N ALA A 61 -2.15 12.98 6.05
CA ALA A 61 -1.77 12.80 4.65
C ALA A 61 -1.44 11.33 4.30
N VAL A 62 -0.97 10.51 5.25
CA VAL A 62 -0.71 9.08 5.05
C VAL A 62 -2.00 8.33 4.69
N ALA A 63 -3.10 8.61 5.38
CA ALA A 63 -4.38 7.94 5.14
C ALA A 63 -4.98 8.31 3.77
N PHE A 64 -5.00 9.61 3.44
CA PHE A 64 -5.44 10.07 2.12
C PHE A 64 -4.49 9.57 1.02
N GLY A 65 -3.20 9.48 1.33
CA GLY A 65 -2.17 8.96 0.44
C GLY A 65 -2.41 7.51 0.08
N CYS A 66 -2.58 6.60 1.05
CA CYS A 66 -2.89 5.19 0.75
C CYS A 66 -4.20 5.07 -0.04
N LEU A 67 -5.27 5.81 0.33
CA LEU A 67 -6.52 5.77 -0.43
C LEU A 67 -6.34 6.20 -1.89
N LEU A 68 -5.69 7.36 -2.09
CA LEU A 68 -5.45 7.90 -3.42
C LEU A 68 -4.55 6.97 -4.26
N GLY A 69 -3.44 6.49 -3.68
CA GLY A 69 -2.52 5.58 -4.34
C GLY A 69 -3.21 4.28 -4.77
N THR A 70 -4.03 3.70 -3.88
CA THR A 70 -4.82 2.49 -4.21
C THR A 70 -5.80 2.75 -5.34
N ALA A 71 -6.54 3.86 -5.27
CA ALA A 71 -7.55 4.21 -6.27
C ALA A 71 -6.93 4.50 -7.65
N ILE A 72 -5.83 5.25 -7.70
CA ILE A 72 -5.11 5.56 -8.94
C ILE A 72 -4.55 4.27 -9.56
N SER A 73 -3.84 3.44 -8.80
CA SER A 73 -3.29 2.19 -9.33
C SER A 73 -4.40 1.24 -9.81
N THR A 74 -5.52 1.17 -9.07
CA THR A 74 -6.70 0.38 -9.49
C THR A 74 -7.28 0.93 -10.80
N PHE A 75 -7.44 2.24 -10.92
CA PHE A 75 -7.96 2.89 -12.12
C PHE A 75 -7.05 2.64 -13.34
N VAL A 76 -5.75 2.81 -13.16
CA VAL A 76 -4.74 2.53 -14.19
C VAL A 76 -4.84 1.07 -14.63
N ALA A 77 -5.00 0.12 -13.70
CA ALA A 77 -5.19 -1.28 -14.04
C ALA A 77 -6.49 -1.52 -14.84
N TYR A 78 -7.59 -0.84 -14.52
CA TYR A 78 -8.84 -0.96 -15.27
C TYR A 78 -8.70 -0.59 -16.74
N VAL A 79 -7.92 0.46 -17.03
CA VAL A 79 -7.73 0.98 -18.39
C VAL A 79 -6.64 0.26 -19.17
N SER A 80 -5.67 -0.38 -18.49
CA SER A 80 -4.48 -0.95 -19.13
C SER A 80 -4.37 -2.48 -19.07
N ILE A 81 -5.19 -3.17 -18.26
CA ILE A 81 -5.05 -4.61 -17.99
C ILE A 81 -6.28 -5.43 -18.38
N ASP A 82 -6.03 -6.46 -19.20
CA ASP A 82 -7.06 -7.39 -19.67
C ASP A 82 -7.35 -8.52 -18.67
N ASP A 83 -6.42 -8.86 -17.77
CA ASP A 83 -6.63 -9.87 -16.73
C ASP A 83 -7.60 -9.35 -15.63
N ARG A 84 -8.89 -9.45 -15.93
CA ARG A 84 -9.97 -9.03 -15.03
C ARG A 84 -10.03 -9.85 -13.74
N LYS A 85 -9.51 -11.09 -13.73
CA LYS A 85 -9.53 -11.92 -12.53
C LYS A 85 -8.51 -11.39 -11.52
N SER A 86 -7.27 -11.19 -11.94
CA SER A 86 -6.22 -10.61 -11.09
C SER A 86 -6.55 -9.18 -10.67
N LEU A 87 -7.14 -8.40 -11.59
CA LEU A 87 -7.62 -7.06 -11.29
C LEU A 87 -8.66 -7.07 -10.18
N ARG A 88 -9.77 -7.81 -10.33
CA ARG A 88 -10.83 -7.89 -9.32
C ARG A 88 -10.38 -8.53 -8.02
N ALA A 89 -9.27 -9.26 -8.02
CA ALA A 89 -8.64 -9.75 -6.80
C ALA A 89 -7.86 -8.66 -6.03
N GLY A 90 -7.68 -7.46 -6.59
CA GLY A 90 -6.97 -6.32 -5.98
C GLY A 90 -5.45 -6.30 -6.23
N LEU A 91 -4.93 -7.16 -7.12
CA LEU A 91 -3.47 -7.39 -7.24
C LEU A 91 -2.67 -6.21 -7.79
N PHE A 92 -3.33 -5.20 -8.35
CA PHE A 92 -2.65 -4.01 -8.89
C PHE A 92 -2.82 -2.77 -7.98
N GLY A 93 -3.59 -2.86 -6.89
CA GLY A 93 -3.85 -1.73 -5.99
C GLY A 93 -2.89 -1.62 -4.80
N TYR A 94 -2.43 -2.75 -4.25
CA TYR A 94 -1.73 -2.76 -2.95
C TYR A 94 -0.35 -2.07 -2.98
N ASN A 95 0.40 -2.18 -4.08
CA ASN A 95 1.67 -1.45 -4.23
C ASN A 95 1.44 0.07 -4.28
N GLY A 96 0.31 0.51 -4.86
CA GLY A 96 -0.12 1.90 -4.83
C GLY A 96 -0.53 2.37 -3.44
N CYS A 97 -1.22 1.55 -2.64
CA CYS A 97 -1.52 1.89 -1.23
C CYS A 97 -0.25 2.15 -0.44
N LEU A 98 0.71 1.22 -0.49
CA LEU A 98 1.95 1.32 0.28
C LEU A 98 2.79 2.54 -0.13
N LEU A 99 2.87 2.82 -1.44
CA LEU A 99 3.52 4.04 -1.93
C LEU A 99 2.81 5.28 -1.37
N GLY A 100 1.48 5.27 -1.41
CA GLY A 100 0.65 6.35 -0.91
C GLY A 100 0.79 6.59 0.60
N ALA A 101 1.04 5.55 1.39
CA ALA A 101 1.35 5.69 2.81
C ALA A 101 2.79 6.17 3.04
N ALA A 102 3.75 5.63 2.29
CA ALA A 102 5.17 5.92 2.47
C ALA A 102 5.56 7.36 2.10
N LEU A 103 5.04 7.91 0.99
CA LEU A 103 5.48 9.24 0.55
C LEU A 103 5.15 10.34 1.58
N PRO A 104 3.93 10.47 2.13
CA PRO A 104 3.63 11.44 3.17
C PRO A 104 4.29 11.12 4.52
N THR A 105 4.73 9.88 4.74
CA THR A 105 5.52 9.50 5.93
C THR A 105 6.94 10.07 5.86
N PHE A 106 7.58 10.00 4.69
CA PHE A 106 8.99 10.37 4.57
C PHE A 106 9.22 11.76 3.97
N LEU A 107 8.25 12.32 3.25
CA LEU A 107 8.34 13.61 2.56
C LEU A 107 7.37 14.62 3.17
N ALA A 108 7.77 15.89 3.14
CA ALA A 108 6.90 16.98 3.54
C ALA A 108 5.68 17.05 2.62
N THR A 109 4.49 17.24 3.21
CA THR A 109 3.25 17.36 2.44
C THR A 109 3.29 18.61 1.58
N SER A 110 3.28 18.42 0.26
CA SER A 110 3.33 19.48 -0.73
C SER A 110 2.61 19.06 -2.01
N PRO A 111 2.22 20.00 -2.89
CA PRO A 111 1.65 19.65 -4.20
C PRO A 111 2.56 18.75 -5.04
N VAL A 112 3.88 18.92 -4.93
CA VAL A 112 4.87 18.09 -5.64
C VAL A 112 4.85 16.65 -5.11
N MET A 113 4.76 16.46 -3.79
CA MET A 113 4.63 15.12 -3.20
C MET A 113 3.39 14.41 -3.73
N TRP A 114 2.24 15.08 -3.79
CA TRP A 114 1.00 14.50 -4.35
C TRP A 114 1.13 14.18 -5.84
N ALA A 115 1.81 15.02 -6.63
CA ALA A 115 2.10 14.71 -8.03
C ALA A 115 3.02 13.48 -8.17
N CYS A 116 4.06 13.37 -7.34
CA CYS A 116 4.93 12.19 -7.26
C CYS A 116 4.14 10.94 -6.86
N LEU A 117 3.17 11.06 -5.95
CA LEU A 117 2.30 9.96 -5.55
C LEU A 117 1.46 9.47 -6.72
N VAL A 118 0.80 10.36 -7.46
CA VAL A 118 -0.02 9.99 -8.62
C VAL A 118 0.83 9.32 -9.70
N LEU A 119 1.98 9.91 -10.05
CA LEU A 119 2.90 9.35 -11.04
C LEU A 119 3.48 8.01 -10.57
N GLY A 120 3.90 7.93 -9.31
CA GLY A 120 4.42 6.71 -8.73
C GLY A 120 3.36 5.61 -8.66
N ALA A 121 2.10 5.93 -8.36
CA ALA A 121 1.00 4.97 -8.35
C ALA A 121 0.78 4.36 -9.76
N ILE A 122 0.92 5.15 -10.82
CA ILE A 122 0.93 4.65 -12.20
C ILE A 122 2.14 3.74 -12.43
N VAL A 123 3.35 4.17 -12.04
CA VAL A 123 4.60 3.41 -12.19
C VAL A 123 4.55 2.08 -11.44
N THR A 124 3.95 2.02 -10.24
CA THR A 124 3.83 0.76 -9.49
C THR A 124 3.02 -0.29 -10.24
N VAL A 125 2.01 0.11 -11.02
CA VAL A 125 1.24 -0.83 -11.86
C VAL A 125 2.12 -1.40 -12.96
N ILE A 126 2.85 -0.53 -13.67
CA ILE A 126 3.81 -0.93 -14.72
C ILE A 126 4.86 -1.88 -14.13
N ALA A 127 5.48 -1.51 -13.01
CA ALA A 127 6.47 -2.32 -12.32
C ALA A 127 5.89 -3.66 -11.83
N THR A 128 4.64 -3.68 -11.34
CA THR A 128 3.95 -4.92 -10.94
C THR A 128 3.82 -5.86 -12.12
N ILE A 129 3.39 -5.38 -13.28
CA ILE A 129 3.22 -6.19 -14.48
C ILE A 129 4.57 -6.71 -14.97
N SER A 130 5.55 -5.82 -15.14
CA SER A 130 6.88 -6.18 -15.64
C SER A 130 7.57 -7.19 -14.73
N LEU A 131 7.50 -7.00 -13.41
CA LEU A 131 8.16 -7.87 -12.47
C LEU A 131 7.42 -9.22 -12.32
N ALA A 132 6.09 -9.22 -12.32
CA ALA A 132 5.32 -10.45 -12.34
C ALA A 132 5.58 -11.27 -13.61
N ASP A 133 5.66 -10.61 -14.78
CA ASP A 133 5.95 -11.27 -16.05
C ASP A 133 7.35 -11.87 -16.09
N PHE A 134 8.34 -11.17 -15.54
CA PHE A 134 9.70 -11.67 -15.41
C PHE A 134 9.78 -12.87 -14.44
N LEU A 135 9.17 -12.74 -13.25
CA LEU A 135 9.25 -13.76 -12.19
C LEU A 135 8.39 -15.00 -12.44
N LYS A 136 7.42 -14.94 -13.35
CA LYS A 136 6.53 -16.08 -13.66
C LYS A 136 7.32 -17.34 -14.08
N ASN A 137 8.49 -17.17 -14.70
CA ASN A 137 9.37 -18.26 -15.12
C ASN A 137 9.84 -19.13 -13.95
N TRP A 138 9.92 -18.55 -12.74
CA TRP A 138 10.29 -19.24 -11.51
C TRP A 138 9.10 -19.48 -10.56
N LYS A 139 7.88 -19.13 -10.98
CA LYS A 139 6.66 -19.20 -10.16
C LYS A 139 6.76 -18.39 -8.85
N VAL A 140 7.50 -17.29 -8.88
CA VAL A 140 7.68 -16.39 -7.75
C VAL A 140 6.77 -15.18 -7.91
N ALA A 141 6.15 -14.73 -6.81
CA ALA A 141 5.34 -13.52 -6.79
C ALA A 141 6.21 -12.26 -6.69
N ALA A 142 5.79 -11.18 -7.34
CA ALA A 142 6.47 -9.88 -7.24
C ALA A 142 6.39 -9.23 -5.85
N LEU A 143 5.39 -9.64 -5.04
CA LEU A 143 5.13 -9.09 -3.70
C LEU A 143 5.13 -7.55 -3.73
N THR A 144 5.70 -6.91 -2.70
CA THR A 144 5.77 -5.46 -2.54
C THR A 144 7.00 -4.84 -3.20
N ALA A 145 7.77 -5.59 -4.00
CA ALA A 145 8.94 -5.05 -4.70
C ALA A 145 8.61 -3.86 -5.64
N PRO A 146 7.47 -3.84 -6.38
CA PRO A 146 7.09 -2.67 -7.18
C PRO A 146 6.92 -1.39 -6.35
N PHE A 147 6.31 -1.50 -5.17
CA PHE A 147 6.23 -0.42 -4.18
C PHE A 147 7.62 0.03 -3.73
N VAL A 148 8.46 -0.90 -3.28
CA VAL A 148 9.79 -0.57 -2.72
C VAL A 148 10.66 0.14 -3.74
N LEU A 149 10.76 -0.40 -4.96
CA LEU A 149 11.58 0.18 -6.03
C LEU A 149 11.11 1.58 -6.42
N THR A 150 9.79 1.76 -6.59
CA THR A 150 9.22 3.06 -6.96
C THR A 150 9.45 4.09 -5.85
N THR A 151 9.23 3.70 -4.60
CA THR A 151 9.44 4.57 -3.43
C THR A 151 10.89 4.97 -3.30
N TRP A 152 11.83 4.01 -3.41
CA TRP A 152 13.26 4.31 -3.35
C TRP A 152 13.70 5.33 -4.39
N VAL A 153 13.24 5.19 -5.64
CA VAL A 153 13.57 6.15 -6.70
C VAL A 153 13.11 7.56 -6.32
N ILE A 154 11.87 7.71 -5.82
CA ILE A 154 11.32 9.01 -5.43
C ILE A 154 12.04 9.58 -4.20
N LEU A 155 12.30 8.76 -3.17
CA LEU A 155 12.99 9.22 -1.97
C LEU A 155 14.46 9.56 -2.25
N LEU A 156 15.15 8.81 -3.10
CA LEU A 156 16.52 9.16 -3.51
C LEU A 156 16.56 10.45 -4.34
N ALA A 157 15.56 10.66 -5.19
CA ALA A 157 15.39 11.90 -5.94
C ALA A 157 15.24 13.11 -5.01
N SER A 158 14.63 12.97 -3.83
CA SER A 158 14.48 14.06 -2.86
C SER A 158 15.80 14.72 -2.42
N TYR A 159 16.91 13.98 -2.45
CA TYR A 159 18.23 14.55 -2.14
C TYR A 159 18.79 15.46 -3.24
N SER A 160 18.30 15.33 -4.47
CA SER A 160 18.77 16.08 -5.64
C SER A 160 17.78 17.13 -6.14
N PHE A 161 16.48 16.93 -5.93
CA PHE A 161 15.43 17.83 -6.41
C PHE A 161 14.84 18.66 -5.26
N SER A 162 15.06 19.98 -5.30
CA SER A 162 14.59 20.92 -4.27
C SER A 162 13.07 20.95 -4.05
N GLY A 163 12.28 20.50 -5.03
CA GLY A 163 10.81 20.42 -4.93
C GLY A 163 10.29 19.24 -4.12
N VAL A 164 11.14 18.24 -3.80
CA VAL A 164 10.76 17.05 -3.04
C VAL A 164 11.51 17.10 -1.71
N MET A 165 10.87 17.66 -0.69
CA MET A 165 11.53 17.90 0.60
C MET A 165 11.34 16.68 1.53
N GLY A 166 12.43 16.15 2.07
CA GLY A 166 12.38 15.13 3.13
C GLY A 166 11.82 15.70 4.44
N ALA A 167 10.97 14.94 5.13
CA ALA A 167 10.47 15.24 6.46
C ALA A 167 11.07 14.32 7.52
N HIS A 168 11.04 13.00 7.28
CA HIS A 168 11.50 11.98 8.22
C HIS A 168 12.54 11.03 7.59
N LEU A 169 13.31 11.53 6.62
CA LEU A 169 14.42 10.77 6.03
C LEU A 169 15.60 10.71 7.01
N PRO A 170 16.27 9.55 7.14
CA PRO A 170 17.45 9.44 7.99
C PRO A 170 18.57 10.33 7.46
N ALA A 171 19.28 11.01 8.36
CA ALA A 171 20.48 11.74 8.00
C ALA A 171 21.56 10.74 7.51
N PRO A 172 22.30 11.03 6.42
CA PRO A 172 23.40 10.19 5.99
C PRO A 172 24.45 10.05 7.09
N ALA A 173 24.62 8.83 7.59
CA ALA A 173 25.57 8.49 8.63
C ALA A 173 26.28 7.17 8.31
N LEU A 174 27.54 7.04 8.74
CA LEU A 174 28.25 5.77 8.65
C LEU A 174 27.64 4.77 9.65
N PRO A 175 27.61 3.47 9.32
CA PRO A 175 27.23 2.43 10.26
C PRO A 175 28.09 2.53 11.53
N HIS A 176 27.45 2.54 12.69
CA HIS A 176 28.09 2.53 13.99
C HIS A 176 27.48 1.41 14.84
N GLU A 177 28.24 0.93 15.82
CA GLU A 177 27.74 -0.08 16.74
C GLU A 177 26.54 0.45 17.51
N PHE A 178 25.45 -0.33 17.53
CA PHE A 178 24.31 -0.04 18.36
C PHE A 178 24.68 -0.39 19.81
N VAL A 179 24.92 0.64 20.63
CA VAL A 179 25.14 0.49 22.07
C VAL A 179 23.81 0.82 22.76
N PRO A 180 23.05 -0.18 23.24
CA PRO A 180 21.79 0.09 23.92
C PRO A 180 22.08 0.90 25.20
N THR A 181 21.42 2.05 25.35
CA THR A 181 21.52 2.89 26.55
C THR A 181 20.70 2.36 27.72
N VAL A 182 19.89 1.33 27.51
CA VAL A 182 18.96 0.78 28.51
C VAL A 182 19.05 -0.75 28.54
N ASN A 183 19.31 -1.33 29.71
CA ASN A 183 19.09 -2.74 30.00
C ASN A 183 17.59 -2.94 30.25
N SER A 184 16.76 -3.08 29.21
CA SER A 184 15.32 -3.23 29.41
C SER A 184 14.99 -4.58 30.04
N VAL A 185 14.33 -4.52 31.20
CA VAL A 185 13.60 -5.63 31.79
C VAL A 185 12.44 -5.96 30.84
N PHE A 186 12.23 -7.23 30.52
CA PHE A 186 11.06 -7.69 29.77
C PHE A 186 9.77 -7.27 30.51
N ASP A 187 9.08 -6.25 30.00
CA ASP A 187 7.74 -5.88 30.43
C ASP A 187 6.71 -6.44 29.44
N SER A 188 5.77 -7.23 29.95
CA SER A 188 4.77 -7.91 29.12
C SER A 188 3.83 -6.94 28.42
N ILE A 189 3.58 -5.75 29.01
CA ILE A 189 2.76 -4.71 28.39
C ILE A 189 3.49 -4.12 27.17
N SER A 190 4.78 -3.77 27.33
CA SER A 190 5.60 -3.27 26.23
C SER A 190 5.73 -4.24 25.05
N MET A 191 5.68 -5.56 25.31
CA MET A 191 5.68 -6.59 24.27
C MET A 191 4.38 -6.59 23.48
N LEU A 192 3.23 -6.46 24.15
CA LEU A 192 1.93 -6.42 23.50
C LEU A 192 1.80 -5.19 22.58
N ASP A 193 2.23 -4.02 23.06
CA ASP A 193 2.26 -2.78 22.27
C ASP A 193 3.17 -2.94 21.05
N ALA A 194 4.37 -3.49 21.23
CA ALA A 194 5.30 -3.76 20.14
C ALA A 194 4.74 -4.74 19.11
N MET A 195 3.96 -5.74 19.53
CA MET A 195 3.31 -6.69 18.62
C MET A 195 2.29 -5.99 17.72
N PHE A 196 1.42 -5.15 18.28
CA PHE A 196 0.42 -4.42 17.50
C PHE A 196 1.05 -3.35 16.61
N ASN A 197 2.03 -2.62 17.13
CA ASN A 197 2.80 -1.65 16.35
C ASN A 197 3.55 -2.34 15.21
N GLY A 198 4.10 -3.53 15.43
CA GLY A 198 4.74 -4.31 14.36
C GLY A 198 3.81 -4.61 13.18
N VAL A 199 2.52 -4.85 13.46
CA VAL A 199 1.51 -5.08 12.40
C VAL A 199 1.11 -3.76 11.73
N SER A 200 0.92 -2.68 12.48
CA SER A 200 0.53 -1.37 11.93
C SER A 200 1.63 -0.74 11.07
N GLN A 201 2.90 -0.99 11.41
CA GLN A 201 4.06 -0.46 10.68
C GLN A 201 4.16 -0.97 9.24
N VAL A 202 3.45 -2.04 8.88
CA VAL A 202 3.29 -2.44 7.46
C VAL A 202 2.63 -1.33 6.64
N PHE A 203 1.78 -0.51 7.25
CA PHE A 203 1.14 0.66 6.66
C PHE A 203 1.76 1.99 7.09
N PHE A 204 2.93 1.97 7.76
CA PHE A 204 3.60 3.16 8.30
C PHE A 204 2.77 3.90 9.38
N ILE A 205 2.03 3.11 10.18
CA ILE A 205 1.21 3.54 11.33
C ILE A 205 1.73 2.87 12.60
#